data_AF-A0A7X7RM08-F1
#
_entry.id   AF-A0A7X7RM08-F1
#
_cell.length_a   1.000
_cell.length_b   1.000
_cell.length_c   1.000
_cell.angle_alpha   90.00
_cell.angle_beta   90.00
_cell.angle_gamma   90.00
#
_symmetry.space_group_name_H-M   'P 1'
#
loop_
_entity.id
_entity.type
_entity.pdbx_description
1 polymer ?
#
loop_
_entity_poly.entity_id
_entity_poly.type
_entity_poly.pdbx_seq_one_letter_code
_entity_poly.pdbx_strand_id
1 'polypeptide(L)'
;MREREQETTRRHALAWLLRAGAGAAVTAFAAKAAQRPAADRMVWQIDPRACIQCGRCETECVLYPSAVKCVHGYSMCGYCKLCFGYFKSDAARLDEAAENQLCPTGAIIRTFIEDPYFEYHIDEPLCTGCGLCVKGCTHFGNGSLYLQIRHDRCVNCNACRIAEACPAQAISRVPASSPYLLKERL
;
A
#
# COMPACT_ATOMS: atom_id res chain seq x y z
N MET A 1 -50.02 36.06 49.06
CA MET A 1 -49.07 34.98 48.73
C MET A 1 -47.70 35.61 48.57
N ARG A 2 -46.86 35.58 49.61
CA ARG A 2 -45.53 34.95 49.64
C ARG A 2 -44.64 35.24 48.42
N GLU A 3 -44.04 36.42 48.43
CA GLU A 3 -42.71 36.62 47.86
C GLU A 3 -41.69 36.42 49.00
N ARG A 4 -40.78 35.46 48.83
CA ARG A 4 -39.55 35.34 49.61
C ARG A 4 -38.41 35.51 48.63
N GLU A 5 -37.87 36.73 48.52
CA GLU A 5 -36.59 36.95 47.86
C GLU A 5 -35.51 36.19 48.66
N GLN A 6 -34.94 35.16 48.05
CA GLN A 6 -33.82 34.43 48.63
C GLN A 6 -32.55 35.25 48.45
N GLU A 7 -32.06 35.84 49.54
CA GLU A 7 -30.76 36.53 49.59
C GLU A 7 -29.64 35.54 49.25
N THR A 8 -29.07 35.65 48.05
CA THR A 8 -27.92 34.85 47.61
C THR A 8 -26.70 35.16 48.48
N THR A 9 -26.45 34.33 49.49
CA THR A 9 -25.29 34.48 50.36
C THR A 9 -23.99 34.21 49.57
N ARG A 10 -22.90 34.92 49.88
CA ARG A 10 -21.58 34.72 49.21
C ARG A 10 -21.13 33.26 49.16
N ARG A 11 -21.44 32.47 50.20
CA ARG A 11 -21.17 31.02 50.26
C ARG A 11 -21.98 30.22 49.22
N HIS A 12 -23.22 30.62 48.97
CA HIS A 12 -24.09 30.01 47.98
C HIS A 12 -23.60 30.29 46.56
N ALA A 13 -23.17 31.53 46.29
CA ALA A 13 -22.54 31.91 45.01
C ALA A 13 -21.22 31.16 44.78
N LEU A 14 -20.35 31.05 45.80
CA LEU A 14 -19.10 30.29 45.73
C LEU A 14 -19.33 28.80 45.47
N ALA A 15 -20.29 28.19 46.17
CA ALA A 15 -20.66 26.79 45.95
C ALA A 15 -21.22 26.55 44.54
N TRP A 16 -21.99 27.50 44.00
CA TRP A 16 -22.52 27.43 42.64
C TRP A 16 -21.41 27.53 41.58
N LEU A 17 -20.49 28.48 41.75
CA LEU A 17 -19.33 28.64 40.86
C LEU A 17 -18.40 27.42 40.88
N LEU A 18 -18.15 26.84 42.07
CA LEU A 18 -17.34 25.62 42.20
C LEU A 18 -18.01 24.43 41.50
N ARG A 19 -19.33 24.26 41.63
CA ARG A 19 -20.08 23.18 40.96
C ARG A 19 -20.13 23.38 39.44
N ALA A 20 -20.36 24.61 38.99
CA ALA A 20 -20.36 24.93 37.56
C ALA A 20 -18.97 24.73 36.95
N GLY A 21 -17.91 25.16 37.64
CA GLY A 21 -16.52 24.96 37.22
C GLY A 21 -16.13 23.48 37.19
N ALA A 22 -16.52 22.70 38.21
CA ALA A 22 -16.31 21.25 38.22
C ALA A 22 -17.09 20.56 37.09
N GLY A 23 -18.34 20.96 36.85
CA GLY A 23 -19.15 20.46 35.74
C GLY A 23 -18.49 20.74 34.39
N ALA A 24 -18.05 21.98 34.15
CA ALA A 24 -17.35 22.39 32.94
C ALA A 24 -16.06 21.58 32.71
N ALA A 25 -15.26 21.37 33.77
CA ALA A 25 -14.03 20.58 33.70
C ALA A 25 -14.31 19.11 33.35
N VAL A 26 -15.35 18.50 33.93
CA VAL A 26 -15.76 17.13 33.62
C VAL A 26 -16.22 17.02 32.16
N THR A 27 -17.06 17.95 31.67
CA THR A 27 -17.48 17.96 30.26
C THR A 27 -16.31 18.16 29.29
N ALA A 28 -15.36 19.04 29.61
CA ALA A 28 -14.18 19.26 28.78
C ALA A 28 -13.28 18.02 28.71
N PHE A 29 -13.08 17.34 29.85
CA PHE A 29 -12.36 16.07 29.89
C PHE A 29 -13.06 14.96 29.11
N ALA A 30 -14.39 14.84 29.25
CA ALA A 30 -15.18 13.85 28.51
C ALA A 30 -15.14 14.08 26.99
N ALA A 31 -15.27 15.34 26.54
CA ALA A 31 -15.16 15.69 25.13
C ALA A 31 -13.77 15.37 24.56
N LYS A 32 -12.70 15.68 25.29
CA LYS A 32 -11.32 15.37 24.89
C LYS A 32 -11.05 13.86 24.86
N ALA A 33 -11.65 13.09 25.78
CA ALA A 33 -11.54 11.63 25.78
C ALA A 33 -12.34 10.97 24.63
N ALA A 34 -13.46 11.58 24.22
CA ALA A 34 -14.25 11.14 23.07
C ALA A 34 -13.58 11.44 21.72
N GLN A 35 -12.70 12.45 21.67
CA GLN A 35 -11.89 12.80 20.49
C GLN A 35 -10.70 11.85 20.25
N ARG A 36 -10.74 10.60 20.72
CA ARG A 36 -9.71 9.63 20.33
C ARG A 36 -9.72 9.51 18.80
N PRO A 37 -8.61 9.83 18.10
CA PRO A 37 -8.56 9.57 16.68
C PRO A 37 -8.82 8.08 16.49
N ALA A 38 -9.78 7.74 15.63
CA ALA A 38 -9.99 6.36 15.24
C ALA A 38 -8.63 5.83 14.78
N ALA A 39 -8.15 4.75 15.40
CA ALA A 39 -6.90 4.13 14.98
C ALA A 39 -6.99 3.86 13.48
N ASP A 40 -6.03 4.38 12.71
CA ASP A 40 -6.08 4.24 11.26
C ASP A 40 -6.13 2.75 10.92
N ARG A 41 -7.00 2.40 9.97
CA ARG A 41 -7.20 1.02 9.58
C ARG A 41 -5.88 0.51 9.01
N MET A 42 -5.32 -0.54 9.58
CA MET A 42 -4.05 -1.08 9.09
C MET A 42 -4.29 -2.10 7.97
N VAL A 43 -3.54 -1.97 6.88
CA VAL A 43 -3.58 -2.87 5.71
C VAL A 43 -2.20 -3.46 5.45
N TRP A 44 -2.15 -4.62 4.80
CA TRP A 44 -0.89 -5.27 4.43
C TRP A 44 -0.27 -4.63 3.19
N GLN A 45 1.02 -4.30 3.24
CA GLN A 45 1.77 -3.82 2.09
C GLN A 45 3.17 -4.46 1.99
N ILE A 46 3.67 -4.57 0.76
CA ILE A 46 5.04 -5.00 0.46
C ILE A 46 5.97 -3.78 0.51
N ASP A 47 7.05 -3.88 1.29
CA ASP A 47 8.23 -3.02 1.17
C ASP A 47 9.07 -3.48 -0.04
N PRO A 48 9.14 -2.67 -1.11
CA PRO A 48 9.84 -3.06 -2.32
C PRO A 48 11.37 -3.00 -2.19
N ARG A 49 11.93 -2.43 -1.11
CA ARG A 49 13.37 -2.44 -0.80
C ARG A 49 13.81 -3.74 -0.14
N ALA A 50 12.93 -4.34 0.66
CA ALA A 50 13.17 -5.62 1.33
C ALA A 50 12.80 -6.83 0.46
N CYS A 51 11.90 -6.66 -0.50
CA CYS A 51 11.43 -7.76 -1.36
C CYS A 51 12.58 -8.38 -2.18
N ILE A 52 12.70 -9.71 -2.13
CA ILE A 52 13.69 -10.51 -2.90
C ILE A 52 13.09 -11.28 -4.09
N GLN A 53 11.85 -10.97 -4.47
CA GLN A 53 11.15 -11.58 -5.62
C GLN A 53 11.10 -13.11 -5.57
N CYS A 54 10.77 -13.67 -4.41
CA CYS A 54 10.76 -15.12 -4.18
C CYS A 54 9.61 -15.89 -4.85
N GLY A 55 8.65 -15.21 -5.50
CA GLY A 55 7.49 -15.84 -6.17
C GLY A 55 6.33 -16.24 -5.26
N ARG A 56 6.51 -16.34 -3.94
CA ARG A 56 5.46 -16.80 -3.00
C ARG A 56 4.20 -15.94 -2.96
N CYS A 57 4.27 -14.69 -3.40
CA CYS A 57 3.10 -13.81 -3.51
C CYS A 57 2.04 -14.35 -4.50
N GLU A 58 2.46 -15.07 -5.52
CA GLU A 58 1.58 -15.71 -6.49
C GLU A 58 0.89 -16.94 -5.92
N THR A 59 1.64 -17.79 -5.19
CA THR A 59 1.18 -19.12 -4.76
C THR A 59 0.51 -19.14 -3.39
N GLU A 60 0.84 -18.20 -2.50
CA GLU A 60 0.35 -18.18 -1.12
C GLU A 60 -0.86 -17.24 -0.92
N CYS A 61 -1.20 -16.42 -1.92
CA CYS A 61 -2.37 -15.56 -1.82
C CYS A 61 -3.64 -16.41 -1.86
N VAL A 62 -4.60 -16.09 -1.00
CA VAL A 62 -5.91 -16.77 -0.98
C VAL A 62 -6.77 -16.43 -2.20
N LEU A 63 -6.37 -15.40 -2.98
CA LEU A 63 -7.04 -14.99 -4.21
C LEU A 63 -6.23 -15.46 -5.42
N TYR A 64 -6.93 -15.87 -6.47
CA TYR A 64 -6.34 -16.16 -7.77
C TYR A 64 -7.09 -15.39 -8.87
N PRO A 65 -6.41 -14.57 -9.69
CA PRO A 65 -5.02 -14.11 -9.55
C PRO A 65 -4.79 -13.34 -8.25
N SER A 66 -3.55 -13.39 -7.72
CA SER A 66 -3.13 -12.77 -6.46
C SER A 66 -3.57 -11.30 -6.34
N ALA A 67 -3.79 -10.84 -5.10
CA ALA A 67 -3.93 -9.42 -4.80
C ALA A 67 -2.63 -8.64 -5.03
N VAL A 68 -1.49 -9.34 -5.10
CA VAL A 68 -0.20 -8.72 -5.43
C VAL A 68 -0.08 -8.55 -6.92
N LYS A 69 0.30 -7.35 -7.36
CA LYS A 69 0.56 -7.03 -8.76
C LYS A 69 1.93 -6.41 -8.93
N CYS A 70 2.49 -6.58 -10.12
CA CYS A 70 3.58 -5.74 -10.58
C CYS A 70 3.04 -4.32 -10.78
N VAL A 71 3.79 -3.32 -10.34
CA VAL A 71 3.56 -1.90 -10.59
C VAL A 71 4.80 -1.30 -11.21
N HIS A 72 4.56 -0.27 -12.01
CA HIS A 72 5.58 0.43 -12.77
C HIS A 72 5.80 1.83 -12.20
N GLY A 73 6.96 2.06 -11.60
CA GLY A 73 7.43 3.39 -11.21
C GLY A 73 7.96 4.14 -12.42
N TYR A 74 7.05 4.74 -13.19
CA TYR A 74 7.34 5.41 -14.47
C TYR A 74 8.44 6.48 -14.38
N SER A 75 8.52 7.22 -13.26
CA SER A 75 9.54 8.27 -13.04
C SER A 75 10.96 7.72 -12.85
N MET A 76 11.09 6.43 -12.56
CA MET A 76 12.40 5.76 -12.46
C MET A 76 12.75 4.99 -13.73
N CYS A 77 11.79 4.72 -14.61
CA CYS A 77 11.99 3.83 -15.75
C CYS A 77 12.89 4.46 -16.83
N GLY A 78 13.78 3.64 -17.41
CA GLY A 78 14.65 4.05 -18.50
C GLY A 78 14.04 3.85 -19.89
N TYR A 79 12.82 3.30 -19.97
CA TYR A 79 12.10 3.03 -21.22
C TYR A 79 12.95 2.25 -22.25
N CYS A 80 13.79 1.33 -21.79
CA CYS A 80 14.81 0.69 -22.64
C CYS A 80 14.19 -0.16 -23.77
N LYS A 81 14.76 -0.12 -24.98
CA LYS A 81 14.48 -1.11 -26.04
C LYS A 81 14.68 -2.55 -25.57
N LEU A 82 15.82 -2.81 -24.92
CA LEU A 82 16.14 -4.07 -24.24
C LEU A 82 15.80 -3.92 -22.75
N CYS A 83 14.63 -4.41 -22.36
CA CYS A 83 14.20 -4.41 -20.96
C CYS A 83 14.32 -5.83 -20.38
N PHE A 84 15.19 -6.02 -19.39
CA PHE A 84 15.35 -7.30 -18.68
C PHE A 84 14.15 -7.65 -17.79
N GLY A 85 13.21 -6.72 -17.55
CA GLY A 85 11.92 -7.02 -16.95
C GLY A 85 10.89 -7.57 -17.95
N TYR A 86 11.13 -7.40 -19.25
CA TYR A 86 10.23 -7.82 -20.32
C TYR A 86 10.77 -9.03 -21.10
N PHE A 87 12.05 -9.03 -21.46
CA PHE A 87 12.68 -10.09 -22.24
C PHE A 87 13.38 -11.12 -21.35
N LYS A 88 13.39 -12.38 -21.80
CA LYS A 88 14.31 -13.40 -21.26
C LYS A 88 15.75 -13.06 -21.65
N SER A 89 16.70 -13.52 -20.84
CA SER A 89 18.14 -13.30 -21.10
C SER A 89 18.63 -13.94 -22.39
N ASP A 90 17.96 -14.99 -22.85
CA ASP A 90 18.27 -15.78 -24.04
C ASP A 90 17.28 -15.54 -25.20
N ALA A 91 16.52 -14.43 -25.16
CA ALA A 91 15.59 -14.07 -26.23
C ALA A 91 16.32 -13.98 -27.58
N ALA A 92 15.86 -14.75 -28.57
CA ALA A 92 16.50 -14.80 -29.88
C ALA A 92 16.31 -13.50 -30.66
N ARG A 93 15.19 -12.78 -30.40
CA ARG A 93 14.83 -11.51 -31.04
C ARG A 93 14.18 -10.59 -30.00
N LEU A 94 14.27 -9.28 -30.24
CA LEU A 94 13.66 -8.25 -29.38
C LEU A 94 12.31 -7.80 -29.93
N ASP A 95 11.40 -8.75 -30.10
CA ASP A 95 10.01 -8.51 -30.49
C ASP A 95 9.02 -9.09 -29.47
N GLU A 96 7.74 -8.80 -29.64
CA GLU A 96 6.71 -9.13 -28.66
C GLU A 96 6.25 -10.60 -28.72
N ALA A 97 6.97 -11.49 -29.41
CA ALA A 97 6.62 -12.91 -29.43
C ALA A 97 6.76 -13.55 -28.04
N ALA A 98 5.84 -14.44 -27.68
CA ALA A 98 5.72 -14.98 -26.32
C ALA A 98 6.98 -15.73 -25.86
N GLU A 99 7.70 -16.39 -26.77
CA GLU A 99 8.94 -17.09 -26.49
C GLU A 99 10.06 -16.16 -25.98
N ASN A 100 10.03 -14.88 -26.39
CA ASN A 100 11.01 -13.86 -26.01
C ASN A 100 10.65 -13.20 -24.67
N GLN A 101 9.38 -13.27 -24.24
CA GLN A 101 8.90 -12.58 -23.05
C GLN A 101 9.19 -13.34 -21.75
N LEU A 102 9.57 -12.61 -20.71
CA LEU A 102 9.80 -13.12 -19.36
C LEU A 102 8.49 -13.35 -18.59
N CYS A 103 7.44 -12.58 -18.88
CA CYS A 103 6.16 -12.70 -18.19
C CYS A 103 5.39 -13.93 -18.69
N PRO A 104 5.10 -14.93 -17.83
CA PRO A 104 4.47 -16.18 -18.26
C PRO A 104 3.01 -16.00 -18.69
N THR A 105 2.35 -14.92 -18.26
CA THR A 105 0.95 -14.64 -18.58
C THR A 105 0.79 -13.53 -19.62
N GLY A 106 1.88 -13.01 -20.18
CA GLY A 106 1.83 -11.88 -21.12
C GLY A 106 1.25 -10.59 -20.52
N ALA A 107 1.35 -10.41 -19.20
CA ALA A 107 0.75 -9.29 -18.48
C ALA A 107 1.49 -7.94 -18.66
N ILE A 108 2.51 -7.88 -19.52
CA ILE A 108 3.26 -6.65 -19.77
C ILE A 108 3.02 -6.27 -21.23
N ILE A 109 2.45 -5.10 -21.45
CA ILE A 109 2.20 -4.53 -22.77
C ILE A 109 3.36 -3.61 -23.09
N ARG A 110 4.04 -3.87 -24.20
CA ARG A 110 5.16 -3.05 -24.69
C ARG A 110 4.67 -2.13 -25.80
N THR A 111 4.84 -0.84 -25.63
CA THR A 111 4.41 0.19 -26.57
C THR A 111 5.62 0.95 -27.09
N PHE A 112 5.77 1.03 -28.41
CA PHE A 112 6.80 1.86 -29.03
C PHE A 112 6.49 3.34 -28.85
N ILE A 113 7.49 4.12 -28.45
CA ILE A 113 7.39 5.59 -28.38
C ILE A 113 8.19 6.19 -29.54
N GLU A 114 9.51 6.04 -29.49
CA GLU A 114 10.49 6.48 -30.51
C GLU A 114 11.74 5.61 -30.36
N ASP A 115 12.68 5.56 -31.31
CA ASP A 115 13.91 4.76 -31.08
C ASP A 115 14.88 5.52 -30.15
N PRO A 116 15.44 4.90 -29.09
CA PRO A 116 15.33 3.49 -28.67
C PRO A 116 14.34 3.23 -27.51
N TYR A 117 13.33 4.08 -27.33
CA TYR A 117 12.41 4.10 -26.20
C TYR A 117 11.10 3.31 -26.40
N PHE A 118 10.78 2.50 -25.39
CA PHE A 118 9.54 1.73 -25.29
C PHE A 118 8.96 1.88 -23.89
N GLU A 119 7.65 2.06 -23.82
CA GLU A 119 6.88 2.04 -22.57
C GLU A 119 6.37 0.64 -22.27
N TYR A 120 6.27 0.33 -20.98
CA TYR A 120 5.82 -0.95 -20.47
C TYR A 120 4.62 -0.72 -19.56
N HIS A 121 3.45 -1.20 -19.95
CA HIS A 121 2.25 -1.13 -19.15
C HIS A 121 1.94 -2.50 -18.54
N ILE A 122 1.42 -2.55 -17.32
CA ILE A 122 1.05 -3.80 -16.66
C ILE A 122 -0.46 -4.03 -16.82
N ASP A 123 -0.84 -5.09 -17.54
CA ASP A 123 -2.20 -5.62 -17.55
C ASP A 123 -2.45 -6.38 -16.22
N GLU A 124 -3.01 -5.67 -15.24
CA GLU A 124 -3.25 -6.22 -13.90
C GLU A 124 -4.18 -7.43 -13.86
N PRO A 125 -5.27 -7.51 -14.66
CA PRO A 125 -6.04 -8.74 -14.81
C PRO A 125 -5.19 -9.98 -15.13
N LEU A 126 -4.19 -9.86 -16.02
CA LEU A 126 -3.30 -10.97 -16.39
C LEU A 126 -2.15 -11.19 -15.40
N CYS A 127 -1.77 -10.17 -14.62
CA CYS A 127 -0.63 -10.24 -13.70
C CYS A 127 -0.95 -11.14 -12.48
N THR A 128 -0.18 -12.19 -12.25
CA THR A 128 -0.37 -13.12 -11.12
C THR A 128 0.43 -12.76 -9.87
N GLY A 129 1.32 -11.77 -9.95
CA GLY A 129 2.20 -11.38 -8.84
C GLY A 129 3.44 -12.25 -8.66
N CYS A 130 3.86 -13.00 -9.69
CA CYS A 130 5.02 -13.91 -9.64
C CYS A 130 6.38 -13.20 -9.42
N GLY A 131 6.49 -11.92 -9.80
CA GLY A 131 7.69 -11.11 -9.57
C GLY A 131 8.88 -11.40 -10.50
N LEU A 132 8.73 -12.24 -11.54
CA LEU A 132 9.82 -12.53 -12.49
C LEU A 132 10.30 -11.26 -13.22
N CYS A 133 9.37 -10.44 -13.71
CA CYS A 133 9.69 -9.15 -14.34
C CYS A 133 10.36 -8.16 -13.37
N VAL A 134 9.93 -8.16 -12.10
CA VAL A 134 10.53 -7.35 -11.04
C VAL A 134 11.97 -7.78 -10.79
N LYS A 135 12.23 -9.09 -10.77
CA LYS A 135 13.58 -9.65 -10.56
C LYS A 135 14.52 -9.23 -11.69
N GLY A 136 14.11 -9.41 -12.93
CA GLY A 136 14.90 -9.00 -14.10
C GLY A 136 15.17 -7.49 -14.14
N CYS A 137 14.14 -6.67 -13.90
CA CYS A 137 14.27 -5.21 -13.82
C CYS A 137 15.19 -4.75 -12.67
N THR A 138 15.17 -5.42 -11.53
CA THR A 138 15.99 -5.08 -10.35
C THR A 138 17.45 -5.48 -10.55
N HIS A 139 17.72 -6.63 -11.17
CA HIS A 139 19.09 -7.12 -11.33
C HIS A 139 19.88 -6.43 -12.45
N PHE A 140 19.22 -6.11 -13.56
CA PHE A 140 19.89 -5.62 -14.78
C PHE A 140 19.34 -4.30 -15.31
N GLY A 141 18.30 -3.76 -14.67
CA GLY A 141 17.73 -2.45 -14.98
C GLY A 141 17.88 -1.50 -13.80
N ASN A 142 16.95 -0.56 -13.71
CA ASN A 142 16.90 0.43 -12.63
C ASN A 142 15.90 0.08 -11.53
N GLY A 143 15.29 -1.11 -11.57
CA GLY A 143 14.33 -1.57 -10.55
C GLY A 143 13.00 -0.81 -10.53
N SER A 144 12.61 -0.18 -11.65
CA SER A 144 11.34 0.54 -11.82
C SER A 144 10.09 -0.34 -11.78
N LEU A 145 10.21 -1.65 -12.05
CA LEU A 145 9.17 -2.63 -11.78
C LEU A 145 9.31 -3.17 -10.35
N TYR A 146 8.23 -3.20 -9.59
CA TYR A 146 8.18 -3.77 -8.23
C TYR A 146 6.80 -4.31 -7.87
N LEU A 147 6.70 -5.07 -6.77
CA LEU A 147 5.42 -5.65 -6.33
C LEU A 147 4.74 -4.76 -5.30
N GLN A 148 3.42 -4.63 -5.39
CA GLN A 148 2.56 -4.02 -4.37
C GLN A 148 1.29 -4.86 -4.19
N ILE A 149 0.72 -4.83 -2.99
CA ILE A 149 -0.60 -5.38 -2.69
C ILE A 149 -1.65 -4.37 -3.14
N ARG A 150 -2.54 -4.79 -4.03
CA ARG A 150 -3.64 -3.97 -4.54
C ARG A 150 -4.82 -4.00 -3.58
N HIS A 151 -5.07 -2.88 -2.91
CA HIS A 151 -6.09 -2.80 -1.85
C HIS A 151 -7.53 -2.84 -2.37
N ASP A 152 -7.74 -2.60 -3.66
CA ASP A 152 -9.00 -2.84 -4.36
C ASP A 152 -9.29 -4.34 -4.56
N ARG A 153 -8.27 -5.20 -4.45
CA ARG A 153 -8.39 -6.66 -4.58
C ARG A 153 -8.21 -7.38 -3.25
N CYS A 154 -7.31 -6.88 -2.41
CA CYS A 154 -6.93 -7.50 -1.15
C CYS A 154 -8.13 -7.55 -0.20
N VAL A 155 -8.51 -8.77 0.19
CA VAL A 155 -9.58 -9.01 1.18
C VAL A 155 -9.11 -8.79 2.64
N ASN A 156 -7.90 -8.25 2.83
CA ASN A 156 -7.29 -7.96 4.12
C ASN A 156 -7.34 -9.14 5.11
N CYS A 157 -6.86 -10.32 4.67
CA CYS A 157 -6.74 -11.51 5.51
C CYS A 157 -6.06 -11.11 6.84
N ASN A 158 -6.78 -11.23 7.97
CA ASN A 158 -6.27 -10.82 9.28
C ASN A 158 -4.88 -11.42 9.56
N ALA A 159 -4.71 -12.70 9.19
CA ALA A 159 -3.45 -13.40 9.05
C ALA A 159 -3.12 -13.54 7.54
N CYS A 160 -2.16 -12.76 7.06
CA CYS A 160 -1.83 -12.70 5.64
C CYS A 160 -0.84 -13.82 5.28
N ARG A 161 -1.31 -14.84 4.55
CA ARG A 161 -0.50 -16.01 4.15
C ARG A 161 0.76 -15.63 3.36
N ILE A 162 0.66 -14.66 2.44
CA ILE A 162 1.85 -14.17 1.71
C ILE A 162 2.86 -13.49 2.64
N ALA A 163 2.41 -12.85 3.73
CA ALA A 163 3.29 -12.22 4.71
C ALA A 163 4.00 -13.27 5.58
N GLU A 164 3.24 -14.26 6.06
CA GLU A 164 3.79 -15.40 6.83
C GLU A 164 4.81 -16.20 6.02
N ALA A 165 4.53 -16.43 4.73
CA ALA A 165 5.39 -17.20 3.85
C ALA A 165 6.58 -16.40 3.28
N CYS A 166 6.63 -15.07 3.47
CA CYS A 166 7.66 -14.22 2.87
C CYS A 166 9.03 -14.44 3.54
N PRO A 167 10.04 -15.03 2.85
CA PRO A 167 11.34 -15.32 3.44
C PRO A 167 12.15 -14.06 3.77
N ALA A 168 11.86 -12.94 3.10
CA ALA A 168 12.53 -11.66 3.34
C ALA A 168 11.81 -10.79 4.36
N GLN A 169 10.69 -11.26 4.92
CA GLN A 169 9.85 -10.48 5.84
C GLN A 169 9.48 -9.09 5.28
N ALA A 170 9.34 -9.00 3.95
CA ALA A 170 9.14 -7.75 3.23
C ALA A 170 7.69 -7.23 3.30
N ILE A 171 6.81 -7.87 4.07
CA ILE A 171 5.38 -7.53 4.11
C ILE A 171 5.02 -7.13 5.53
N SER A 172 4.49 -5.93 5.68
CA SER A 172 4.15 -5.35 6.98
C SER A 172 2.80 -4.64 6.93
N ARG A 173 2.30 -4.24 8.09
CA ARG A 173 1.07 -3.45 8.20
C ARG A 173 1.41 -1.96 8.10
N VAL A 174 0.69 -1.26 7.22
CA VAL A 174 0.78 0.18 7.01
C VAL A 174 -0.59 0.85 7.20
N PRO A 175 -0.65 2.15 7.51
CA PRO A 175 -1.92 2.87 7.65
C PRO A 175 -2.68 2.94 6.31
N ALA A 176 -3.99 2.71 6.33
CA ALA A 176 -4.82 2.76 5.12
C ALA A 176 -4.87 4.16 4.49
N SER A 177 -4.58 5.22 5.26
CA SER A 177 -4.44 6.58 4.73
C SER A 177 -3.20 6.77 3.83
N SER A 178 -2.16 5.94 3.99
CA SER A 178 -0.95 5.96 3.16
C SER A 178 -0.50 4.52 2.87
N PRO A 179 -1.27 3.77 2.06
CA PRO A 179 -1.16 2.32 2.04
C PRO A 179 -0.10 1.79 1.07
N TYR A 180 0.48 2.63 0.21
CA TYR A 180 1.44 2.23 -0.81
C TYR A 180 2.85 2.70 -0.50
N LEU A 181 3.81 1.79 -0.62
CA LEU A 181 5.24 2.04 -0.47
C LEU A 181 5.87 2.07 -1.86
N LEU A 182 5.69 3.19 -2.56
CA LEU A 182 6.12 3.36 -3.95
C LEU A 182 7.62 3.66 -4.01
N LYS A 183 8.42 2.85 -4.72
CA LYS A 183 9.90 3.02 -4.79
C LYS A 183 10.32 4.43 -5.19
N GLU A 184 9.58 5.08 -6.08
CA GLU A 184 9.84 6.44 -6.57
C GLU A 184 9.60 7.54 -5.52
N ARG A 185 9.05 7.22 -4.34
CA ARG A 185 8.79 8.15 -3.24
C ARG A 185 9.46 7.75 -1.93
N LEU A 186 10.13 6.59 -1.90
CA LEU A 186 10.73 6.03 -0.70
C LEU A 186 12.12 6.63 -0.45
#